data_AF-A0AAV7IWP5-F1
#
_entry.id   AF-A0AAV7IWP5-F1
#
_cell.length_a   1.000
_cell.length_b   1.000
_cell.length_c   1.000
_cell.angle_alpha   90.00
_cell.angle_beta   90.00
_cell.angle_gamma   90.00
#
_symmetry.space_group_name_H-M   'P 1'
#
loop_
_entity.id
_entity.type
_entity.pdbx_description
1 polymer ?
#
loop_
_entity_poly.entity_id
_entity_poly.type
_entity_poly.pdbx_seq_one_letter_code
_entity_poly.pdbx_strand_id
1 'polypeptide(L)'
;TNVSSGIDFPDIYDIDRIKSFVFALNIKSAIDYNLENKILNDTESNKEFKKILIDLTGILGDLNSIANSSEDNYWPNDFYKFIKTMEDYQVKVGYTESSLDMMTYIKQIENKRSVIDAVVTSLMFFRHNNYFSDFVHFCPYFMGFLDFIQNDHYDQSISSVYEDFLRALRTKMASENQHNFCGKTSSFRVGLFNFFRLVMIPFLKRYTMIRFAQIAGTRCQNRSVFSVPPGEFEEDFSNAIRLTKKLLDDVQHYTYRCYVKHLNRDNKGLYYYELEKMIQTIIIEERLISVTGSCSHNCDLSLLTGPINRTECSNFQDCQYITSGYTVCKSDKESSRRYEWFVGRNSEEFGDTDHQQCRGKLTTWDSYYSPSRIRDCDFCVCTCFANSLHNYQQINVISLREQVSNITENKIVVGVRFAKKDNVIHLQIKEGKGNPNGLITNSTWKPLETFKKVYLPFRYIVEVNGTLRTLKLGVDYTRPESVNFDNLVAPDGFAVTGVKFGGVADSSFNLQLKD
;
A
#
# COMPACT_ATOMS: atom_id res chain seq x y z
N THR A 1 10.67 25.63 34.35
CA THR A 1 9.89 24.48 33.83
C THR A 1 9.97 24.56 32.32
N ASN A 2 10.59 23.57 31.66
CA ASN A 2 10.65 23.55 30.19
C ASN A 2 9.23 23.46 29.64
N VAL A 3 8.90 24.34 28.72
CA VAL A 3 7.59 24.40 28.07
C VAL A 3 7.56 23.36 26.97
N SER A 4 6.74 22.32 27.16
CA SER A 4 6.32 21.47 26.05
C SER A 4 5.23 22.19 25.26
N SER A 5 5.24 22.01 23.94
CA SER A 5 4.20 22.46 23.01
C SER A 5 2.81 21.90 23.36
N GLY A 6 2.72 20.77 24.06
CA GLY A 6 1.45 20.11 24.38
C GLY A 6 0.73 19.50 23.16
N ILE A 7 1.36 19.53 21.98
CA ILE A 7 0.94 18.85 20.75
C ILE A 7 1.86 17.64 20.55
N ASP A 8 1.28 16.50 20.19
CA ASP A 8 1.99 15.35 19.65
C ASP A 8 1.52 15.05 18.20
N PHE A 9 2.13 14.04 17.58
CA PHE A 9 1.88 13.61 16.20
C PHE A 9 0.39 13.46 15.78
N PRO A 10 -0.52 12.86 16.58
CA PRO A 10 -1.93 12.71 16.18
C PRO A 10 -2.66 14.04 16.16
N ASP A 11 -2.25 14.96 17.02
CA ASP A 11 -2.93 16.22 17.27
C ASP A 11 -2.88 17.13 16.03
N ILE A 12 -1.93 16.92 15.12
CA ILE A 12 -1.77 17.69 13.89
C ILE A 12 -2.95 17.49 12.93
N TYR A 13 -3.68 16.38 13.06
CA TYR A 13 -4.84 16.07 12.23
C TYR A 13 -6.19 16.30 12.93
N ASP A 14 -6.15 16.78 14.17
CA ASP A 14 -7.30 17.07 15.00
C ASP A 14 -7.50 18.59 15.10
N ILE A 15 -8.63 19.06 14.56
CA ILE A 15 -8.96 20.48 14.50
C ILE A 15 -9.09 21.07 15.92
N ASP A 16 -9.66 20.33 16.86
CA ASP A 16 -9.90 20.82 18.22
C ASP A 16 -8.60 20.87 19.02
N ARG A 17 -7.69 19.93 18.78
CA ARG A 17 -6.33 19.96 19.35
C ARG A 17 -5.51 21.13 18.83
N ILE A 18 -5.55 21.40 17.52
CA ILE A 18 -4.88 22.57 16.94
C ILE A 18 -5.44 23.87 17.48
N LYS A 19 -6.76 24.02 17.55
CA LYS A 19 -7.39 25.20 18.18
C LYS A 19 -6.97 25.36 19.63
N SER A 20 -6.94 24.27 20.39
CA SER A 20 -6.52 24.27 21.79
C SER A 20 -5.07 24.71 21.95
N PHE A 21 -4.18 24.26 21.06
CA PHE A 21 -2.79 24.71 21.03
C PHE A 21 -2.65 26.19 20.69
N VAL A 22 -3.33 26.65 19.63
CA VAL A 22 -3.31 28.05 19.22
C VAL A 22 -3.83 28.95 20.35
N PHE A 23 -4.94 28.56 20.97
CA PHE A 23 -5.50 29.23 22.14
C PHE A 23 -4.53 29.26 23.32
N ALA A 24 -3.92 28.12 23.66
CA ALA A 24 -2.94 28.03 24.74
C ALA A 24 -1.73 28.94 24.47
N LEU A 25 -1.23 28.99 23.24
CA LEU A 25 -0.12 29.86 22.83
C LEU A 25 -0.51 31.35 22.92
N ASN A 26 -1.76 31.69 22.61
CA ASN A 26 -2.30 33.04 22.71
C ASN A 26 -2.55 33.48 24.16
N ILE A 27 -3.05 32.61 25.03
CA ILE A 27 -3.23 32.93 26.45
C ILE A 27 -1.89 33.02 27.16
N LYS A 28 -1.00 32.06 26.90
CA LYS A 28 0.31 32.02 27.53
C LYS A 28 1.13 33.26 27.19
N SER A 29 1.07 33.70 25.94
CA SER A 29 1.71 34.96 25.53
C SER A 29 1.16 36.19 26.25
N ALA A 30 -0.12 36.21 26.61
CA ALA A 30 -0.74 37.28 27.37
C ALA A 30 -0.37 37.27 28.87
N ILE A 31 -0.39 36.08 29.49
CA ILE A 31 -0.25 35.91 30.95
C ILE A 31 1.22 35.81 31.39
N ASP A 32 2.03 34.98 30.74
CA ASP A 32 3.36 34.60 31.23
C ASP A 32 4.42 35.70 31.06
N TYR A 33 4.15 36.66 30.19
CA TYR A 33 5.03 37.79 29.93
C TYR A 33 4.47 39.09 30.49
N ASN A 34 3.41 39.05 31.31
CA ASN A 34 2.85 40.17 32.08
C ASN A 34 2.87 41.51 31.34
N LEU A 35 2.16 41.60 30.21
CA LEU A 35 2.11 42.77 29.30
C LEU A 35 1.46 44.04 29.91
N GLU A 36 1.40 44.14 31.24
CA GLU A 36 1.10 45.38 31.92
C GLU A 36 2.19 46.43 31.61
N ASN A 37 1.77 47.70 31.54
CA ASN A 37 2.61 48.88 31.27
C ASN A 37 3.63 49.13 32.39
N LYS A 38 4.60 48.23 32.53
CA LYS A 38 5.70 48.35 33.49
C LYS A 38 6.98 48.67 32.72
N ILE A 39 7.61 49.80 33.08
CA ILE A 39 8.95 50.14 32.60
C ILE A 39 9.91 49.18 33.30
N LEU A 40 10.50 48.25 32.54
CA LEU A 40 11.48 47.29 33.04
C LEU A 40 12.88 47.92 32.96
N ASN A 41 13.75 47.61 33.92
CA ASN A 41 15.17 47.92 33.78
C ASN A 41 15.86 46.92 32.83
N ASP A 42 17.09 47.21 32.39
CA ASP A 42 17.81 46.37 31.42
C ASP A 42 18.01 44.93 31.90
N THR A 43 18.19 44.73 33.21
CA THR A 43 18.40 43.40 33.81
C THR A 43 17.10 42.57 33.79
N GLU A 44 15.97 43.18 34.10
CA GLU A 44 14.65 42.56 34.06
C GLU A 44 14.24 42.26 32.61
N SER A 45 14.50 43.19 31.70
CA SER A 45 14.26 43.01 30.26
C SER A 45 15.05 41.80 29.74
N ASN A 46 16.36 41.72 30.02
CA ASN A 46 17.20 40.60 29.63
C ASN A 46 16.69 39.25 30.14
N LYS A 47 16.16 39.20 31.36
CA LYS A 47 15.58 37.98 31.95
C LYS A 47 14.30 37.55 31.24
N GLU A 48 13.41 38.49 30.90
CA GLU A 48 12.16 38.19 30.17
C GLU A 48 12.43 37.73 28.74
N PHE A 49 13.33 38.38 28.00
CA PHE A 49 13.69 37.96 26.64
C PHE A 49 14.32 36.58 26.61
N LYS A 50 15.18 36.27 27.58
CA LYS A 50 15.74 34.92 27.72
C LYS A 50 14.65 33.88 27.92
N LYS A 51 13.59 34.20 28.69
CA LYS A 51 12.42 33.33 28.87
C LYS A 51 11.65 33.15 27.55
N ILE A 52 11.34 34.24 26.83
CA ILE A 52 10.67 34.21 25.52
C ILE A 52 11.44 33.31 24.54
N LEU A 53 12.76 33.47 24.46
CA LEU A 53 13.62 32.70 23.58
C LEU A 53 13.65 31.20 23.97
N ILE A 54 13.75 30.88 25.26
CA ILE A 54 13.71 29.50 25.77
C ILE A 54 12.38 28.84 25.40
N ASP A 55 11.27 29.53 25.62
CA ASP A 55 9.93 29.00 25.35
C ASP A 55 9.70 28.80 23.84
N LEU A 56 10.03 29.80 23.01
CA LEU A 56 9.96 29.71 21.54
C LEU A 56 10.73 28.50 21.02
N THR A 57 12.00 28.40 21.40
CA THR A 57 12.89 27.36 20.90
C THR A 57 12.60 25.98 21.50
N GLY A 58 11.97 25.92 22.69
CA GLY A 58 11.40 24.71 23.25
C GLY A 58 10.27 24.17 22.37
N ILE A 59 9.28 25.03 22.06
CA ILE A 59 8.16 24.66 21.20
C ILE A 59 8.65 24.28 19.78
N LEU A 60 9.59 25.04 19.20
CA LEU A 60 10.16 24.70 17.90
C LEU A 60 10.95 23.37 17.93
N GLY A 61 11.56 23.04 19.07
CA GLY A 61 12.21 21.75 19.31
C GLY A 61 11.23 20.59 19.29
N ASP A 62 10.10 20.75 19.97
CA ASP A 62 9.00 19.77 19.96
C ASP A 62 8.41 19.62 18.54
N LEU A 63 8.14 20.72 17.84
CA LEU A 63 7.64 20.65 16.45
C LEU A 63 8.66 19.98 15.50
N ASN A 64 9.96 20.17 15.72
CA ASN A 64 11.01 19.47 14.99
C ASN A 64 11.02 17.97 15.28
N SER A 65 10.78 17.55 16.52
CA SER A 65 10.73 16.12 16.86
C SER A 65 9.57 15.43 16.15
N ILE A 66 8.42 16.09 16.00
CA ILE A 66 7.27 15.54 15.27
C ILE A 66 7.55 15.44 13.76
N ALA A 67 8.33 16.38 13.19
CA ALA A 67 8.77 16.28 11.80
C ALA A 67 9.76 15.12 11.56
N ASN A 68 10.62 14.84 12.55
CA ASN A 68 11.72 13.88 12.45
C ASN A 68 11.38 12.48 12.97
N SER A 69 10.24 12.28 13.64
CA SER A 69 9.88 11.03 14.34
C SER A 69 9.53 9.83 13.46
N SER A 70 9.54 9.93 12.12
CA SER A 70 9.36 8.76 11.27
C SER A 70 10.72 8.12 10.94
N GLU A 71 11.16 7.18 11.79
CA GLU A 71 12.21 6.20 11.47
C GLU A 71 11.78 5.22 10.35
N ASP A 72 10.52 5.24 9.93
CA ASP A 72 10.03 4.43 8.82
C ASP A 72 10.45 5.02 7.46
N ASN A 73 11.04 4.17 6.62
CA ASN A 73 11.56 4.43 5.26
C ASN A 73 10.58 5.06 4.23
N TYR A 74 9.40 5.52 4.64
CA TYR A 74 8.37 6.14 3.79
C TYR A 74 8.50 7.67 3.75
N TRP A 75 9.70 8.14 3.39
CA TRP A 75 10.02 9.56 3.26
C TRP A 75 9.30 10.19 2.03
N PRO A 76 9.27 11.54 1.92
CA PRO A 76 8.61 12.32 0.85
C PRO A 76 9.00 11.90 -0.56
N ASN A 77 10.19 11.32 -0.73
CA ASN A 77 10.65 10.76 -2.00
C ASN A 77 9.69 9.72 -2.57
N ASP A 78 9.02 8.91 -1.75
CA ASP A 78 8.04 7.95 -2.23
C ASP A 78 6.76 8.63 -2.72
N PHE A 79 6.32 9.69 -2.05
CA PHE A 79 5.15 10.44 -2.50
C PHE A 79 5.46 11.27 -3.75
N TYR A 80 6.65 11.87 -3.84
CA TYR A 80 7.09 12.60 -5.04
C TYR A 80 7.25 11.66 -6.22
N LYS A 81 7.85 10.50 -6.00
CA LYS A 81 7.93 9.44 -7.00
C LYS A 81 6.54 8.96 -7.40
N PHE A 82 5.61 8.82 -6.46
CA PHE A 82 4.22 8.47 -6.75
C PHE A 82 3.55 9.52 -7.65
N ILE A 83 3.61 10.81 -7.29
CA ILE A 83 3.01 11.90 -8.07
C ILE A 83 3.62 11.95 -9.47
N LYS A 84 4.94 11.89 -9.57
CA LYS A 84 5.64 11.84 -10.87
C LYS A 84 5.21 10.62 -11.70
N THR A 85 5.14 9.44 -11.09
CA THR A 85 4.72 8.22 -11.79
C THR A 85 3.28 8.31 -12.27
N MET A 86 2.40 8.98 -11.49
CA MET A 86 1.03 9.26 -11.90
C MET A 86 0.99 10.17 -13.14
N GLU A 87 1.73 11.27 -13.13
CA GLU A 87 1.78 12.21 -14.26
C GLU A 87 2.35 11.54 -15.52
N ASP A 88 3.47 10.82 -15.38
CA ASP A 88 4.07 10.04 -16.48
C ASP A 88 3.08 9.01 -17.04
N TYR A 89 2.27 8.39 -16.17
CA TYR A 89 1.24 7.43 -16.60
C TYR A 89 0.11 8.12 -17.35
N GLN A 90 -0.38 9.25 -16.87
CA GLN A 90 -1.47 10.00 -17.49
C GLN A 90 -1.11 10.43 -18.92
N VAL A 91 0.11 10.92 -19.13
CA VAL A 91 0.63 11.26 -20.46
C VAL A 91 0.68 10.03 -21.37
N LYS A 92 1.18 8.89 -20.87
CA LYS A 92 1.29 7.65 -21.66
C LYS A 92 -0.04 7.08 -22.13
N VAL A 93 -1.11 7.29 -21.38
CA VAL A 93 -2.46 6.80 -21.74
C VAL A 93 -3.28 7.84 -22.50
N GLY A 94 -2.67 8.95 -22.94
CA GLY A 94 -3.28 9.92 -23.84
C GLY A 94 -4.12 10.99 -23.17
N TYR A 95 -4.01 11.18 -21.85
CA TYR A 95 -4.57 12.37 -21.22
C TYR A 95 -3.73 13.59 -21.62
N THR A 96 -4.39 14.69 -21.96
CA THR A 96 -3.72 15.97 -22.19
C THR A 96 -2.99 16.37 -20.93
N GLU A 97 -1.70 16.75 -21.04
CA GLU A 97 -0.99 17.43 -19.96
C GLU A 97 -1.87 18.57 -19.48
N SER A 98 -2.36 18.50 -18.24
CA SER A 98 -2.96 19.68 -17.63
C SER A 98 -1.87 20.75 -17.56
N SER A 99 -2.22 22.01 -17.79
CA SER A 99 -1.30 23.14 -17.62
C SER A 99 -0.69 23.26 -16.21
N LEU A 100 -1.20 22.50 -15.24
CA LEU A 100 -0.75 22.46 -13.85
C LEU A 100 0.13 21.23 -13.59
N ASP A 101 1.44 21.45 -13.60
CA ASP A 101 2.45 20.48 -13.19
C ASP A 101 2.43 20.30 -11.65
N MET A 102 2.10 19.11 -11.16
CA MET A 102 2.04 18.84 -9.72
C MET A 102 3.42 18.98 -9.06
N MET A 103 4.50 18.72 -9.81
CA MET A 103 5.86 18.90 -9.32
C MET A 103 6.19 20.37 -9.07
N THR A 104 5.53 21.30 -9.77
CA THR A 104 5.68 22.74 -9.51
C THR A 104 5.16 23.11 -8.12
N TYR A 105 3.98 22.62 -7.72
CA TYR A 105 3.46 22.82 -6.36
C TYR A 105 4.37 22.21 -5.29
N ILE A 106 4.83 20.98 -5.50
CA ILE A 106 5.75 20.29 -4.59
C ILE A 106 7.03 21.11 -4.40
N LYS A 107 7.61 21.63 -5.48
CA LYS A 107 8.82 22.46 -5.44
C LYS A 107 8.58 23.77 -4.68
N GLN A 108 7.43 24.42 -4.88
CA GLN A 108 7.08 25.63 -4.14
C GLN A 108 6.93 25.35 -2.63
N ILE A 109 6.29 24.24 -2.26
CA ILE A 109 6.15 23.79 -0.87
C ILE A 109 7.52 23.54 -0.25
N GLU A 110 8.42 22.81 -0.93
CA GLU A 110 9.77 22.52 -0.42
C GLU A 110 10.61 23.78 -0.28
N ASN A 111 10.54 24.71 -1.23
CA ASN A 111 11.21 26.00 -1.12
C ASN A 111 10.71 26.77 0.12
N LYS A 112 9.41 26.89 0.33
CA LYS A 112 8.83 27.58 1.50
C LYS A 112 9.20 26.88 2.80
N ARG A 113 9.12 25.55 2.84
CA ARG A 113 9.51 24.75 4.00
C ARG A 113 10.97 24.96 4.35
N SER A 114 11.87 24.86 3.37
CA SER A 114 13.32 24.97 3.61
C SER A 114 13.71 26.34 4.16
N VAL A 115 13.05 27.42 3.73
CA VAL A 115 13.23 28.77 4.29
C VAL A 115 12.84 28.79 5.77
N ILE A 116 11.67 28.24 6.12
CA ILE A 116 11.20 28.16 7.51
C ILE A 116 12.16 27.31 8.37
N ASP A 117 12.58 26.15 7.87
CA ASP A 117 13.48 25.25 8.59
C ASP A 117 14.89 25.85 8.78
N ALA A 118 15.41 26.58 7.79
CA ALA A 118 16.69 27.31 7.89
C ALA A 118 16.62 28.40 8.97
N VAL A 119 15.51 29.11 9.03
CA VAL A 119 15.22 30.11 10.05
C VAL A 119 15.16 29.49 11.45
N VAL A 120 14.43 28.38 11.62
CA VAL A 120 14.34 27.66 12.90
C VAL A 120 15.71 27.16 13.35
N THR A 121 16.49 26.60 12.44
CA THR A 121 17.87 26.14 12.71
C THR A 121 18.75 27.29 13.18
N SER A 122 18.65 28.46 12.53
CA SER A 122 19.38 29.66 12.91
C SER A 122 19.01 30.13 14.33
N LEU A 123 17.72 30.19 14.65
CA LEU A 123 17.26 30.54 16.00
C LEU A 123 17.79 29.58 17.07
N MET A 124 17.77 28.27 16.80
CA MET A 124 18.30 27.26 17.71
C MET A 124 19.81 27.43 17.93
N PHE A 125 20.57 27.74 16.87
CA PHE A 125 22.00 28.02 16.93
C PHE A 125 22.32 29.25 17.78
N PHE A 126 21.62 30.38 17.55
CA PHE A 126 21.87 31.61 18.32
C PHE A 126 21.55 31.45 19.81
N ARG A 127 20.50 30.68 20.14
CA ARG A 127 20.21 30.32 21.53
C ARG A 127 21.35 29.52 22.15
N HIS A 128 21.83 28.47 21.47
CA HIS A 128 22.84 27.58 22.03
C HIS A 128 24.16 28.31 22.33
N ASN A 129 24.53 29.27 21.47
CA ASN A 129 25.75 30.04 21.62
C ASN A 129 25.62 31.28 22.52
N ASN A 130 24.49 31.46 23.22
CA ASN A 130 24.20 32.64 24.04
C ASN A 130 24.42 33.97 23.31
N TYR A 131 24.19 34.01 21.99
CA TYR A 131 24.40 35.21 21.17
C TYR A 131 23.52 36.39 21.64
N PHE A 132 22.36 36.08 22.22
CA PHE A 132 21.42 37.03 22.79
C PHE A 132 21.61 37.17 24.31
N SER A 133 22.83 37.51 24.74
CA SER A 133 23.15 37.74 26.15
C SER A 133 22.70 39.11 26.67
N ASP A 134 22.40 40.05 25.77
CA ASP A 134 21.98 41.43 26.09
C ASP A 134 20.94 42.00 25.08
N PHE A 135 20.01 42.80 25.60
CA PHE A 135 18.85 43.39 24.94
C PHE A 135 19.22 44.31 23.78
N VAL A 136 20.37 45.01 23.89
CA VAL A 136 20.88 45.94 22.88
C VAL A 136 21.11 45.25 21.53
N HIS A 137 21.50 43.98 21.55
CA HIS A 137 21.73 43.18 20.34
C HIS A 137 20.50 42.37 19.93
N PHE A 138 19.62 42.06 20.89
CA PHE A 138 18.44 41.23 20.66
C PHE A 138 17.38 41.95 19.83
N CYS A 139 16.96 43.16 20.25
CA CYS A 139 15.81 43.82 19.63
C CYS A 139 16.00 44.19 18.16
N PRO A 140 17.12 44.81 17.73
CA PRO A 140 17.32 45.14 16.31
C PRO A 140 17.39 43.90 15.42
N TYR A 141 18.12 42.87 15.86
CA TYR A 141 18.21 41.59 15.15
C TYR A 141 16.85 40.93 15.02
N PHE A 142 16.13 40.84 16.13
CA PHE A 142 14.86 40.14 16.22
C PHE A 142 13.73 40.88 15.47
N MET A 143 13.77 42.22 15.43
CA MET A 143 12.88 43.03 14.59
C MET A 143 13.19 42.89 13.09
N GLY A 144 14.45 42.80 12.68
CA GLY A 144 14.81 42.49 11.29
C GLY A 144 14.42 41.06 10.88
N PHE A 145 14.56 40.12 11.81
CA PHE A 145 14.10 38.74 11.66
C PHE A 145 12.57 38.63 11.52
N LEU A 146 11.84 39.41 12.32
CA LEU A 146 10.39 39.58 12.22
C LEU A 146 9.95 40.05 10.85
N ASP A 147 10.59 41.12 10.37
CA ASP A 147 10.33 41.71 9.08
C ASP A 147 10.55 40.67 7.97
N PHE A 148 11.62 39.87 8.05
CA PHE A 148 11.86 38.77 7.10
C PHE A 148 10.78 37.67 7.11
N ILE A 149 10.29 37.25 8.28
CA ILE A 149 9.24 36.22 8.37
C ILE A 149 7.87 36.74 7.93
N GLN A 150 7.57 38.00 8.27
CA GLN A 150 6.31 38.66 7.94
C GLN A 150 6.26 39.07 6.47
N ASN A 151 7.35 39.60 5.93
CA ASN A 151 7.51 40.04 4.53
C ASN A 151 8.10 38.94 3.63
N ASP A 152 7.88 37.65 3.95
CA ASP A 152 8.18 36.59 2.98
C ASP A 152 7.38 36.89 1.70
N HIS A 153 8.08 37.46 0.71
CA HIS A 153 7.59 38.24 -0.44
C HIS A 153 6.85 37.41 -1.50
N TYR A 154 6.35 36.23 -1.15
CA TYR A 154 5.59 35.37 -2.03
C TYR A 154 4.10 35.47 -1.66
N ASP A 155 3.27 35.92 -2.61
CA ASP A 155 1.83 36.19 -2.51
C ASP A 155 0.95 35.11 -1.84
N GLN A 156 1.46 33.90 -1.58
CA GLN A 156 0.72 32.77 -1.00
C GLN A 156 1.46 32.11 0.16
N SER A 157 0.73 31.76 1.23
CA SER A 157 1.25 30.97 2.36
C SER A 157 1.55 29.51 1.96
N ILE A 158 2.39 28.81 2.71
CA ILE A 158 2.65 27.37 2.45
C ILE A 158 1.36 26.53 2.54
N SER A 159 0.40 26.93 3.40
CA SER A 159 -0.93 26.31 3.48
C SER A 159 -1.73 26.56 2.20
N SER A 160 -1.75 27.81 1.70
CA SER A 160 -2.43 28.16 0.45
C SER A 160 -1.90 27.36 -0.74
N VAL A 161 -0.57 27.24 -0.89
CA VAL A 161 0.04 26.44 -1.97
C VAL A 161 -0.35 24.96 -1.84
N TYR A 162 -0.46 24.46 -0.62
CA TYR A 162 -0.90 23.09 -0.36
C TYR A 162 -2.39 22.87 -0.66
N GLU A 163 -3.25 23.83 -0.34
CA GLU A 163 -4.65 23.75 -0.74
C GLU A 163 -4.82 23.76 -2.27
N ASP A 164 -4.07 24.62 -2.97
CA ASP A 164 -4.05 24.66 -4.42
C ASP A 164 -3.56 23.32 -5.00
N PHE A 165 -2.51 22.73 -4.39
CA PHE A 165 -2.06 21.38 -4.69
C PHE A 165 -3.17 20.34 -4.50
N LEU A 166 -3.89 20.36 -3.38
CA LEU A 166 -4.98 19.40 -3.13
C LEU A 166 -6.11 19.54 -4.15
N ARG A 167 -6.48 20.76 -4.53
CA ARG A 167 -7.52 21.02 -5.55
C ARG A 167 -7.07 20.54 -6.93
N ALA A 168 -5.82 20.79 -7.31
CA ALA A 168 -5.23 20.29 -8.56
C ALA A 168 -5.16 18.77 -8.57
N LEU A 169 -4.69 18.17 -7.47
CA LEU A 169 -4.59 16.72 -7.29
C LEU A 169 -5.96 16.05 -7.38
N ARG A 170 -6.98 16.61 -6.72
CA ARG A 170 -8.36 16.12 -6.79
C ARG A 170 -8.91 16.16 -8.22
N THR A 171 -8.60 17.22 -8.97
CA THR A 171 -8.99 17.34 -10.38
C THR A 171 -8.29 16.29 -11.25
N LYS A 172 -6.99 16.04 -11.01
CA LYS A 172 -6.22 15.00 -11.71
C LYS A 172 -6.65 13.58 -11.36
N MET A 173 -7.27 13.38 -10.21
CA MET A 173 -7.77 12.08 -9.74
C MET A 173 -9.30 11.99 -9.81
N ALA A 174 -9.95 12.80 -10.65
CA ALA A 174 -11.41 12.86 -10.71
C ALA A 174 -12.05 11.56 -11.23
N SER A 175 -11.29 10.72 -11.95
CA SER A 175 -11.75 9.40 -12.40
C SER A 175 -10.82 8.28 -11.95
N GLU A 176 -11.40 7.08 -11.81
CA GLU A 176 -10.71 5.90 -11.27
C GLU A 176 -9.44 5.54 -12.03
N ASN A 177 -9.48 5.60 -13.37
CA ASN A 177 -8.36 5.25 -14.24
C ASN A 177 -7.18 6.23 -14.14
N GLN A 178 -7.38 7.41 -13.53
CA GLN A 178 -6.36 8.44 -13.41
C GLN A 178 -5.53 8.32 -12.12
N HIS A 179 -6.05 7.65 -11.08
CA HIS A 179 -5.33 7.40 -9.82
C HIS A 179 -5.01 5.93 -9.57
N ASN A 180 -5.51 5.02 -10.41
CA ASN A 180 -5.21 3.59 -10.36
C ASN A 180 -4.20 3.21 -11.47
N PHE A 181 -2.92 3.34 -11.16
CA PHE A 181 -1.82 3.06 -12.07
C PHE A 181 -0.78 2.12 -11.46
N CYS A 182 0.13 1.63 -12.29
CA CYS A 182 1.13 0.63 -11.95
C CYS A 182 2.45 1.24 -11.51
N GLY A 183 3.19 0.52 -10.65
CA GLY A 183 4.50 0.96 -10.17
C GLY A 183 4.43 1.86 -8.92
N LYS A 184 3.29 1.89 -8.22
CA LYS A 184 3.16 2.51 -6.91
C LYS A 184 4.15 1.86 -5.94
N THR A 185 5.00 2.66 -5.28
CA THR A 185 5.92 2.18 -4.24
C THR A 185 5.30 2.20 -2.85
N SER A 186 4.19 2.91 -2.67
CA SER A 186 3.51 3.09 -1.40
C SER A 186 2.00 3.34 -1.58
N SER A 187 1.26 3.28 -0.47
CA SER A 187 -0.16 3.66 -0.42
C SER A 187 -0.32 5.17 -0.58
N PHE A 188 -1.24 5.61 -1.46
CA PHE A 188 -1.50 7.03 -1.66
C PHE A 188 -1.98 7.71 -0.36
N ARG A 189 -2.83 7.04 0.42
CA ARG A 189 -3.33 7.58 1.70
C ARG A 189 -2.19 7.87 2.68
N VAL A 190 -1.24 6.93 2.79
CA VAL A 190 -0.04 7.11 3.64
C VAL A 190 0.84 8.23 3.10
N GLY A 191 1.08 8.25 1.79
CA GLY A 191 1.88 9.29 1.15
C GLY A 191 1.30 10.70 1.32
N LEU A 192 -0.01 10.85 1.11
CA LEU A 192 -0.71 12.12 1.27
C LEU A 192 -0.71 12.59 2.73
N PHE A 193 -0.92 11.67 3.68
CA PHE A 193 -0.86 11.99 5.10
C PHE A 193 0.55 12.44 5.53
N ASN A 194 1.60 11.75 5.07
CA ASN A 194 2.98 12.15 5.33
C ASN A 194 3.31 13.51 4.68
N PHE A 195 2.78 13.77 3.48
CA PHE A 195 2.95 15.05 2.81
C PHE A 195 2.24 16.18 3.56
N PHE A 196 0.99 15.97 4.01
CA PHE A 196 0.27 16.91 4.87
C PHE A 196 1.10 17.30 6.09
N ARG A 197 1.64 16.32 6.82
CA ARG A 197 2.52 16.57 7.98
C ARG A 197 3.73 17.43 7.61
N LEU A 198 4.36 17.12 6.48
CA LEU A 198 5.53 17.84 5.98
C LEU A 198 5.25 19.30 5.66
N VAL A 199 4.02 19.63 5.26
CA VAL A 199 3.58 21.01 5.00
C VAL A 199 3.14 21.71 6.28
N MET A 200 2.32 21.04 7.10
CA MET A 200 1.65 21.67 8.24
C MET A 200 2.57 21.93 9.44
N ILE A 201 3.60 21.11 9.65
CA ILE A 201 4.57 21.37 10.71
C ILE A 201 5.35 22.69 10.46
N PRO A 202 5.93 22.94 9.27
CA PRO A 202 6.48 24.25 8.92
C PRO A 202 5.48 25.39 9.08
N PHE A 203 4.21 25.17 8.73
CA PHE A 203 3.16 26.19 8.91
C PHE A 203 2.96 26.54 10.40
N LEU A 204 2.92 25.55 11.30
CA LEU A 204 2.90 25.75 12.76
C LEU A 204 4.16 26.43 13.29
N LYS A 205 5.34 26.07 12.79
CA LYS A 205 6.61 26.73 13.15
C LYS A 205 6.56 28.21 12.79
N ARG A 206 6.10 28.54 11.59
CA ARG A 206 5.95 29.94 11.14
C ARG A 206 4.99 30.71 12.05
N TYR A 207 3.82 30.15 12.34
CA TYR A 207 2.86 30.77 13.26
C TYR A 207 3.46 31.01 14.64
N THR A 208 4.09 29.99 15.22
CA THR A 208 4.78 30.07 16.51
C THR A 208 5.81 31.21 16.50
N MET A 209 6.66 31.28 15.48
CA MET A 209 7.65 32.35 15.36
C MET A 209 6.99 33.72 15.28
N ILE A 210 5.97 33.92 14.43
CA ILE A 210 5.26 35.20 14.32
C ILE A 210 4.67 35.64 15.66
N ARG A 211 4.02 34.72 16.39
CA ARG A 211 3.39 35.03 17.68
C ARG A 211 4.42 35.41 18.73
N PHE A 212 5.45 34.58 18.92
CA PHE A 212 6.53 34.90 19.86
C PHE A 212 7.22 36.21 19.49
N ALA A 213 7.26 36.49 18.20
CA ALA A 213 7.95 37.64 17.74
C ALA A 213 7.15 38.94 17.91
N GLN A 214 5.81 38.89 17.79
CA GLN A 214 4.94 39.97 18.21
C GLN A 214 5.08 40.30 19.71
N ILE A 215 5.21 39.29 20.58
CA ILE A 215 5.45 39.48 22.02
C ILE A 215 6.76 40.26 22.24
N ALA A 216 7.85 39.78 21.63
CA ALA A 216 9.15 40.40 21.77
C ALA A 216 9.20 41.82 21.17
N GLY A 217 8.59 42.04 19.99
CA GLY A 217 8.51 43.37 19.37
C GLY A 217 7.72 44.37 20.21
N THR A 218 6.63 43.92 20.84
CA THR A 218 5.84 44.73 21.78
C THR A 218 6.71 45.22 22.94
N ARG A 219 7.56 44.34 23.48
CA ARG A 219 8.53 44.67 24.53
C ARG A 219 9.66 45.58 24.06
N CYS A 220 10.21 45.35 22.87
CA CYS A 220 11.24 46.21 22.28
C CYS A 220 10.76 47.65 22.04
N GLN A 221 9.46 47.86 21.80
CA GLN A 221 8.89 49.17 21.45
C GLN A 221 8.10 49.83 22.59
N ASN A 222 7.95 49.20 23.77
CA ASN A 222 7.06 49.64 24.85
C ASN A 222 5.64 49.98 24.36
N ARG A 223 5.10 49.18 23.45
CA ARG A 223 3.74 49.34 22.90
C ARG A 223 2.78 48.33 23.53
N SER A 224 1.47 48.52 23.35
CA SER A 224 0.48 47.46 23.58
C SER A 224 0.49 46.45 22.44
N VAL A 225 0.16 45.20 22.72
CA VAL A 225 0.14 44.10 21.72
C VAL A 225 -0.75 44.45 20.52
N PHE A 226 -0.18 44.37 19.32
CA PHE A 226 -0.96 44.34 18.08
C PHE A 226 -1.54 42.92 17.92
N SER A 227 -2.87 42.79 17.90
CA SER A 227 -3.50 41.49 17.64
C SER A 227 -3.47 41.20 16.15
N VAL A 228 -2.63 40.26 15.70
CA VAL A 228 -3.01 39.49 14.50
C VAL A 228 -4.17 38.59 14.92
N PRO A 229 -5.31 38.61 14.21
CA PRO A 229 -6.44 37.77 14.55
C PRO A 229 -6.00 36.30 14.45
N PRO A 230 -6.11 35.51 15.53
CA PRO A 230 -5.80 34.08 15.45
C PRO A 230 -6.73 33.33 14.48
N GLY A 231 -7.87 33.93 14.12
CA GLY A 231 -8.86 33.35 13.23
C GLY A 231 -8.34 32.97 11.84
N GLU A 232 -7.46 33.76 11.21
CA GLU A 232 -6.98 33.48 9.86
C GLU A 232 -6.10 32.22 9.81
N PHE A 233 -5.14 32.09 10.75
CA PHE A 233 -4.31 30.89 10.85
C PHE A 233 -5.13 29.65 11.21
N GLU A 234 -6.02 29.76 12.20
CA GLU A 234 -6.87 28.64 12.62
C GLU A 234 -7.78 28.16 11.50
N GLU A 235 -8.32 29.10 10.71
CA GLU A 235 -9.17 28.80 9.56
C GLU A 235 -8.39 28.11 8.44
N ASP A 236 -7.23 28.66 8.04
CA ASP A 236 -6.35 28.07 7.04
C ASP A 236 -5.93 26.63 7.42
N PHE A 237 -5.51 26.44 8.67
CA PHE A 237 -5.09 25.12 9.15
C PHE A 237 -6.28 24.14 9.18
N SER A 238 -7.44 24.61 9.65
CA SER A 238 -8.66 23.79 9.68
C SER A 238 -9.12 23.41 8.27
N ASN A 239 -9.00 24.33 7.31
CA ASN A 239 -9.35 24.09 5.91
C ASN A 239 -8.41 23.08 5.26
N ALA A 240 -7.10 23.18 5.51
CA ALA A 240 -6.12 22.18 5.08
C ALA A 240 -6.43 20.78 5.64
N ILE A 241 -6.81 20.66 6.92
CA ILE A 241 -7.24 19.37 7.51
C ILE A 241 -8.49 18.85 6.79
N ARG A 242 -9.52 19.68 6.62
CA ARG A 242 -10.79 19.30 5.99
C ARG A 242 -10.59 18.82 4.55
N LEU A 243 -9.81 19.55 3.76
CA LEU A 243 -9.52 19.21 2.37
C LEU A 243 -8.73 17.90 2.27
N THR A 244 -7.74 17.71 3.15
CA THR A 244 -6.97 16.45 3.20
C THR A 244 -7.87 15.27 3.56
N LYS A 245 -8.72 15.40 4.60
CA LYS A 245 -9.69 14.36 5.00
C LYS A 245 -10.60 13.99 3.84
N LYS A 246 -11.20 15.01 3.21
CA LYS A 246 -12.07 14.82 2.04
C LYS A 246 -11.37 14.12 0.89
N LEU A 247 -10.12 14.47 0.58
CA LEU A 247 -9.38 13.79 -0.49
C LEU A 247 -9.04 12.34 -0.14
N LEU A 248 -8.72 12.05 1.12
CA LEU A 248 -8.50 10.67 1.57
C LEU A 248 -9.77 9.82 1.45
N ASP A 249 -10.93 10.40 1.77
CA ASP A 249 -12.24 9.76 1.66
C ASP A 249 -12.65 9.52 0.20
N ASP A 250 -12.43 10.51 -0.67
CA ASP A 250 -12.74 10.44 -2.10
C ASP A 250 -11.89 9.38 -2.83
N VAL A 251 -10.63 9.17 -2.43
CA VAL A 251 -9.73 8.23 -3.12
C VAL A 251 -9.96 6.80 -2.67
N GLN A 252 -10.83 6.11 -3.39
CA GLN A 252 -11.02 4.66 -3.30
C GLN A 252 -9.88 3.94 -4.03
N HIS A 253 -9.26 2.98 -3.35
CA HIS A 253 -8.18 2.17 -3.92
C HIS A 253 -8.76 0.88 -4.48
N TYR A 254 -8.81 0.75 -5.80
CA TYR A 254 -9.20 -0.50 -6.45
C TYR A 254 -7.97 -1.29 -6.89
N THR A 255 -8.11 -2.60 -6.93
CA THR A 255 -7.18 -3.53 -7.56
C THR A 255 -7.12 -3.24 -9.06
N TYR A 256 -6.01 -2.67 -9.53
CA TYR A 256 -5.81 -2.35 -10.94
C TYR A 256 -4.92 -3.38 -11.62
N ARG A 257 -5.32 -3.83 -12.81
CA ARG A 257 -4.54 -4.82 -13.57
C ARG A 257 -3.33 -4.16 -14.21
N CYS A 258 -2.16 -4.45 -13.68
CA CYS A 258 -0.91 -4.03 -14.29
C CYS A 258 -0.50 -4.94 -15.44
N TYR A 259 -0.69 -4.45 -16.66
CA TYR A 259 -0.20 -5.15 -17.84
C TYR A 259 1.31 -5.01 -17.94
N VAL A 260 2.06 -6.05 -17.55
CA VAL A 260 3.51 -6.08 -17.70
C VAL A 260 3.83 -6.46 -19.15
N LYS A 261 4.08 -5.45 -20.00
CA LYS A 261 4.37 -5.65 -21.44
C LYS A 261 5.67 -6.45 -21.71
N HIS A 262 6.57 -6.58 -20.73
CA HIS A 262 7.88 -7.22 -20.90
C HIS A 262 8.20 -8.15 -19.72
N LEU A 263 7.55 -9.32 -19.68
CA LEU A 263 7.89 -10.39 -18.74
C LEU A 263 8.97 -11.29 -19.34
N ASN A 264 10.23 -11.01 -19.03
CA ASN A 264 11.31 -11.96 -19.31
C ASN A 264 11.33 -13.07 -18.25
N ARG A 265 11.80 -14.27 -18.64
CA ARG A 265 11.79 -15.49 -17.81
C ARG A 265 12.45 -15.28 -16.44
N ASP A 266 13.49 -14.45 -16.38
CA ASP A 266 14.25 -14.15 -15.15
C ASP A 266 13.50 -13.25 -14.15
N ASN A 267 12.56 -12.44 -14.63
CA ASN A 267 11.84 -11.47 -13.79
C ASN A 267 10.41 -11.89 -13.46
N LYS A 268 9.91 -13.01 -13.99
CA LYS A 268 8.51 -13.47 -13.80
C LYS A 268 8.11 -13.58 -12.32
N GLY A 269 8.98 -14.19 -11.50
CA GLY A 269 8.71 -14.41 -10.08
C GLY A 269 8.67 -13.14 -9.21
N LEU A 270 9.08 -11.98 -9.75
CA LEU A 270 8.99 -10.70 -9.06
C LEU A 270 7.59 -10.07 -9.16
N TYR A 271 6.83 -10.40 -10.20
CA TYR A 271 5.58 -9.70 -10.52
C TYR A 271 4.33 -10.54 -10.27
N TYR A 272 4.42 -11.87 -10.42
CA TYR A 272 3.28 -12.75 -10.20
C TYR A 272 3.72 -14.15 -9.78
N TYR A 273 2.81 -14.86 -9.12
CA TYR A 273 2.93 -16.30 -8.91
C TYR A 273 2.05 -17.02 -9.93
N GLU A 274 2.66 -17.94 -10.68
CA GLU A 274 1.93 -18.78 -11.63
C GLU A 274 1.42 -20.04 -10.91
N LEU A 275 0.12 -20.31 -11.02
CA LEU A 275 -0.47 -21.58 -10.57
C LEU A 275 -0.24 -22.64 -11.65
N GLU A 276 0.69 -23.54 -11.41
CA GLU A 276 1.25 -24.43 -12.41
C GLU A 276 0.31 -25.62 -12.69
N LYS A 277 -0.02 -25.81 -13.97
CA LYS A 277 -0.85 -26.92 -14.49
C LYS A 277 -2.21 -27.11 -13.79
N MET A 278 -2.65 -26.10 -13.03
CA MET A 278 -3.73 -26.23 -12.07
C MET A 278 -5.08 -26.57 -12.71
N ILE A 279 -5.51 -25.77 -13.69
CA ILE A 279 -6.71 -25.99 -14.50
C ILE A 279 -6.29 -25.80 -15.95
N GLN A 280 -6.27 -26.88 -16.72
CA GLN A 280 -5.79 -26.85 -18.10
C GLN A 280 -6.54 -27.85 -18.97
N THR A 281 -6.58 -27.58 -20.27
CA THR A 281 -7.08 -28.53 -21.25
C THR A 281 -6.21 -29.79 -21.29
N ILE A 282 -6.85 -30.95 -21.37
CA ILE A 282 -6.23 -32.25 -21.64
C ILE A 282 -6.97 -32.92 -22.80
N ILE A 283 -6.22 -33.59 -23.66
CA ILE A 283 -6.75 -34.44 -24.72
C ILE A 283 -6.52 -35.88 -24.28
N ILE A 284 -7.58 -36.66 -24.20
CA ILE A 284 -7.58 -38.04 -23.71
C ILE A 284 -8.23 -38.96 -24.73
N GLU A 285 -7.60 -40.10 -24.98
CA GLU A 285 -8.19 -41.17 -25.78
C GLU A 285 -9.41 -41.74 -25.05
N GLU A 286 -10.56 -41.80 -25.72
CA GLU A 286 -11.80 -42.27 -25.09
C GLU A 286 -11.66 -43.71 -24.56
N ARG A 287 -10.88 -44.55 -25.24
CA ARG A 287 -10.63 -45.94 -24.82
C ARG A 287 -9.84 -46.05 -23.51
N LEU A 288 -9.10 -45.01 -23.12
CA LEU A 288 -8.22 -45.00 -21.93
C LEU A 288 -8.85 -44.26 -20.74
N ILE A 289 -10.03 -43.68 -20.94
CA ILE A 289 -10.67 -42.81 -19.96
C ILE A 289 -11.18 -43.56 -18.72
N SER A 290 -11.53 -44.83 -18.88
CA SER A 290 -12.00 -45.72 -17.80
C SER A 290 -11.37 -47.09 -17.94
N VAL A 291 -11.43 -47.90 -16.87
CA VAL A 291 -10.91 -49.29 -16.88
C VAL A 291 -11.63 -50.17 -17.91
N THR A 292 -12.90 -49.90 -18.17
CA THR A 292 -13.73 -50.60 -19.17
C THR A 292 -13.55 -50.02 -20.58
N GLY A 293 -13.07 -48.78 -20.69
CA GLY A 293 -12.92 -48.01 -21.91
C GLY A 293 -14.26 -47.60 -22.54
N SER A 294 -14.27 -46.49 -23.27
CA SER A 294 -15.40 -46.06 -24.09
C SER A 294 -14.97 -45.67 -25.51
N CYS A 295 -15.89 -45.74 -26.46
CA CYS A 295 -15.69 -45.33 -27.86
C CYS A 295 -17.03 -44.81 -28.46
N SER A 296 -17.81 -44.14 -27.61
CA SER A 296 -19.18 -43.70 -27.87
C SER A 296 -19.27 -42.37 -28.62
N HIS A 297 -18.16 -41.66 -28.78
CA HIS A 297 -18.07 -40.33 -29.44
C HIS A 297 -18.86 -39.21 -28.75
N ASN A 298 -19.43 -39.42 -27.56
CA ASN A 298 -20.20 -38.39 -26.86
C ASN A 298 -19.37 -37.65 -25.78
N CYS A 299 -18.20 -38.19 -25.41
CA CYS A 299 -17.31 -37.65 -24.37
C CYS A 299 -17.98 -37.31 -23.04
N ASP A 300 -19.17 -37.86 -22.79
CA ASP A 300 -19.92 -37.65 -21.56
C ASP A 300 -19.44 -38.66 -20.53
N LEU A 301 -18.63 -38.17 -19.59
CA LEU A 301 -18.03 -39.01 -18.56
C LEU A 301 -19.05 -39.59 -17.59
N SER A 302 -20.24 -38.99 -17.49
CA SER A 302 -21.31 -39.48 -16.61
C SER A 302 -21.90 -40.80 -17.10
N LEU A 303 -21.78 -41.10 -18.39
CA LEU A 303 -22.29 -42.31 -19.03
C LEU A 303 -21.30 -43.49 -18.95
N LEU A 304 -20.10 -43.27 -18.40
CA LEU A 304 -19.07 -44.31 -18.32
C LEU A 304 -19.37 -45.34 -17.23
N THR A 305 -19.46 -46.61 -17.62
CA THR A 305 -19.60 -47.73 -16.68
C THR A 305 -18.22 -48.14 -16.15
N GLY A 306 -17.78 -47.59 -15.03
CA GLY A 306 -16.55 -48.00 -14.33
C GLY A 306 -15.70 -46.83 -13.81
N PRO A 307 -14.66 -47.11 -13.01
CA PRO A 307 -13.81 -46.05 -12.46
C PRO A 307 -13.04 -45.34 -13.58
N ILE A 308 -13.10 -44.01 -13.57
CA ILE A 308 -12.34 -43.13 -14.47
C ILE A 308 -10.86 -43.19 -14.11
N ASN A 309 -10.00 -43.28 -15.12
CA ASN A 309 -8.55 -43.24 -14.96
C ASN A 309 -8.09 -41.81 -14.60
N ARG A 310 -7.75 -41.59 -13.33
CA ARG A 310 -7.41 -40.28 -12.75
C ARG A 310 -5.91 -40.08 -12.52
N THR A 311 -5.05 -40.71 -13.32
CA THR A 311 -3.60 -40.61 -13.17
C THR A 311 -3.13 -39.15 -13.25
N GLU A 312 -3.47 -38.41 -14.30
CA GLU A 312 -2.98 -37.04 -14.46
C GLU A 312 -3.91 -35.94 -13.94
N CYS A 313 -5.19 -36.25 -13.78
CA CYS A 313 -6.24 -35.30 -13.43
C CYS A 313 -7.03 -35.80 -12.22
N SER A 314 -7.22 -34.95 -11.21
CA SER A 314 -8.08 -35.28 -10.07
C SER A 314 -9.57 -35.21 -10.42
N ASN A 315 -9.91 -34.28 -11.31
CA ASN A 315 -11.26 -34.09 -11.84
C ASN A 315 -11.20 -33.69 -13.32
N PHE A 316 -12.20 -34.11 -14.08
CA PHE A 316 -12.42 -33.73 -15.46
C PHE A 316 -13.75 -32.98 -15.54
N GLN A 317 -13.78 -31.87 -16.26
CA GLN A 317 -14.96 -31.05 -16.52
C GLN A 317 -15.02 -30.67 -18.01
N ASP A 318 -16.17 -30.20 -18.48
CA ASP A 318 -16.37 -29.66 -19.84
C ASP A 318 -15.79 -30.54 -20.95
N CYS A 319 -16.00 -31.86 -20.84
CA CYS A 319 -15.53 -32.81 -21.82
C CYS A 319 -16.39 -32.77 -23.08
N GLN A 320 -15.74 -32.66 -24.24
CA GLN A 320 -16.41 -32.64 -25.52
C GLN A 320 -15.62 -33.39 -26.59
N TYR A 321 -16.36 -33.96 -27.53
CA TYR A 321 -15.83 -34.41 -28.80
C TYR A 321 -15.72 -33.21 -29.76
N ILE A 322 -14.55 -33.04 -30.39
CA ILE A 322 -14.34 -31.99 -31.39
C ILE A 322 -14.07 -32.66 -32.74
N THR A 323 -13.04 -33.50 -32.80
CA THR A 323 -12.64 -34.21 -34.02
C THR A 323 -11.91 -35.52 -33.72
N SER A 324 -11.77 -36.33 -34.76
CA SER A 324 -11.10 -37.64 -34.81
C SER A 324 -9.57 -37.61 -34.64
N GLY A 325 -8.92 -36.46 -34.75
CA GLY A 325 -7.46 -36.41 -34.68
C GLY A 325 -6.90 -35.03 -34.41
N TYR A 326 -5.70 -34.99 -33.85
CA TYR A 326 -5.05 -33.75 -33.40
C TYR A 326 -3.57 -33.75 -33.73
N THR A 327 -3.06 -32.61 -34.18
CA THR A 327 -1.64 -32.30 -34.17
C THR A 327 -1.37 -31.40 -32.96
N VAL A 328 -0.54 -31.86 -32.04
CA VAL A 328 -0.35 -31.24 -30.73
C VAL A 328 1.11 -30.85 -30.54
N CYS A 329 1.35 -29.59 -30.19
CA CYS A 329 2.62 -29.17 -29.64
C CYS A 329 2.59 -29.30 -28.11
N LYS A 330 3.16 -30.40 -27.60
CA LYS A 330 3.28 -30.64 -26.16
C LYS A 330 4.37 -29.74 -25.60
N SER A 331 4.05 -28.99 -24.55
CA SER A 331 5.04 -28.14 -23.90
C SER A 331 6.13 -28.97 -23.21
N ASP A 332 7.30 -28.36 -23.00
CA ASP A 332 8.38 -28.95 -22.23
C ASP A 332 7.98 -29.28 -20.78
N LYS A 333 8.70 -30.21 -20.15
CA LYS A 333 8.43 -30.62 -18.76
C LYS A 333 8.47 -29.45 -17.77
N GLU A 334 9.37 -28.49 -18.03
CA GLU A 334 9.55 -27.27 -17.24
C GLU A 334 8.51 -26.18 -17.54
N SER A 335 7.70 -26.35 -18.59
CA SER A 335 6.60 -25.42 -18.87
C SER A 335 5.50 -25.59 -17.84
N SER A 336 4.90 -24.47 -17.45
CA SER A 336 3.68 -24.42 -16.66
C SER A 336 2.44 -24.87 -17.45
N ARG A 337 2.53 -24.95 -18.79
CA ARG A 337 1.46 -25.41 -19.70
C ARG A 337 1.64 -26.88 -20.08
N ARG A 338 0.53 -27.56 -20.41
CA ARG A 338 0.52 -28.92 -21.00
C ARG A 338 0.78 -28.89 -22.51
N TYR A 339 0.11 -27.97 -23.20
CA TYR A 339 0.23 -27.78 -24.64
C TYR A 339 0.50 -26.30 -24.92
N GLU A 340 1.35 -26.02 -25.91
CA GLU A 340 1.53 -24.66 -26.43
C GLU A 340 0.36 -24.32 -27.35
N TRP A 341 0.03 -25.27 -28.23
CA TRP A 341 -1.10 -25.25 -29.13
C TRP A 341 -1.46 -26.67 -29.56
N PHE A 342 -2.68 -26.83 -30.09
CA PHE A 342 -3.09 -28.02 -30.84
C PHE A 342 -4.07 -27.65 -31.95
N VAL A 343 -4.04 -28.43 -33.02
CA VAL A 343 -4.88 -28.26 -34.21
C VAL A 343 -5.66 -29.55 -34.44
N GLY A 344 -6.97 -29.44 -34.55
CA GLY A 344 -7.85 -30.53 -34.92
C GLY A 344 -7.73 -30.90 -36.39
N ARG A 345 -8.09 -32.13 -36.75
CA ARG A 345 -8.08 -32.61 -38.14
C ARG A 345 -8.96 -31.77 -39.07
N ASN A 346 -10.02 -31.11 -38.56
CA ASN A 346 -10.84 -30.20 -39.37
C ASN A 346 -10.40 -28.74 -39.25
N SER A 347 -9.12 -28.51 -38.89
CA SER A 347 -8.49 -27.19 -38.78
C SER A 347 -9.01 -26.33 -37.62
N GLU A 348 -9.57 -26.93 -36.57
CA GLU A 348 -9.89 -26.22 -35.32
C GLU A 348 -8.60 -25.92 -34.55
N GLU A 349 -8.27 -24.65 -34.34
CA GLU A 349 -7.02 -24.24 -33.69
C GLU A 349 -7.23 -23.78 -32.23
N PHE A 350 -6.38 -24.25 -31.33
CA PHE A 350 -6.40 -23.88 -29.92
C PHE A 350 -5.00 -23.53 -29.43
N GLY A 351 -4.84 -22.38 -28.77
CA GLY A 351 -3.55 -21.90 -28.26
C GLY A 351 -2.98 -20.75 -29.09
N ASP A 352 -1.65 -20.65 -29.12
CA ASP A 352 -0.96 -19.63 -29.92
C ASP A 352 -1.02 -19.99 -31.43
N THR A 353 -1.52 -19.06 -32.25
CA THR A 353 -1.78 -19.27 -33.68
C THR A 353 -0.53 -19.10 -34.55
N ASP A 354 0.62 -18.76 -33.96
CA ASP A 354 1.90 -18.80 -34.67
C ASP A 354 2.48 -20.24 -34.67
N HIS A 355 1.98 -21.06 -35.60
CA HIS A 355 2.34 -22.48 -35.71
C HIS A 355 3.80 -22.71 -36.11
N GLN A 356 4.55 -21.65 -36.45
CA GLN A 356 5.90 -21.78 -37.00
C GLN A 356 6.95 -22.24 -35.99
N GLN A 357 6.67 -22.20 -34.68
CA GLN A 357 7.60 -22.68 -33.65
C GLN A 357 6.90 -23.44 -32.53
N CYS A 358 6.78 -24.76 -32.67
CA CYS A 358 6.59 -25.64 -31.50
C CYS A 358 7.91 -25.73 -30.74
N ARG A 359 7.98 -25.17 -29.53
CA ARG A 359 9.22 -25.22 -28.74
C ARG A 359 9.42 -26.57 -28.06
N GLY A 360 8.32 -27.22 -27.69
CA GLY A 360 8.33 -28.56 -27.13
C GLY A 360 8.25 -29.67 -28.18
N LYS A 361 7.51 -30.74 -27.87
CA LYS A 361 7.40 -31.94 -28.72
C LYS A 361 6.14 -31.92 -29.57
N LEU A 362 6.31 -31.87 -30.89
CA LEU A 362 5.23 -32.08 -31.85
C LEU A 362 4.81 -33.56 -31.89
N THR A 363 3.50 -33.84 -31.82
CA THR A 363 2.93 -35.20 -31.92
C THR A 363 1.62 -35.16 -32.69
N THR A 364 1.39 -36.12 -33.58
CA THR A 364 0.10 -36.31 -34.25
C THR A 364 -0.61 -37.51 -33.67
N TRP A 365 -1.92 -37.37 -33.46
CA TRP A 365 -2.81 -38.34 -32.86
C TRP A 365 -4.01 -38.58 -33.76
N ASP A 366 -4.29 -39.83 -34.06
CA ASP A 366 -5.39 -40.25 -34.94
C ASP A 366 -6.29 -41.26 -34.22
N SER A 367 -7.58 -41.26 -34.55
CA SER A 367 -8.55 -42.22 -34.02
C SER A 367 -8.06 -43.66 -34.13
N TYR A 368 -8.40 -44.44 -33.12
CA TYR A 368 -8.09 -45.86 -33.08
C TYR A 368 -9.33 -46.68 -33.45
N TYR A 369 -9.26 -47.43 -34.54
CA TYR A 369 -10.30 -48.42 -34.85
C TYR A 369 -10.27 -49.55 -33.81
N SER A 370 -11.36 -49.73 -33.07
CA SER A 370 -11.51 -50.82 -32.10
C SER A 370 -12.18 -52.03 -32.75
N PRO A 371 -11.45 -53.15 -32.98
CA PRO A 371 -12.02 -54.33 -33.61
C PRO A 371 -13.12 -54.98 -32.77
N SER A 372 -13.00 -54.91 -31.44
CA SER A 372 -13.97 -55.48 -30.50
C SER A 372 -15.29 -54.71 -30.45
N ARG A 373 -15.29 -53.42 -30.82
CA ARG A 373 -16.50 -52.57 -30.84
C ARG A 373 -16.96 -52.23 -32.26
N ILE A 374 -16.19 -52.61 -33.28
CA ILE A 374 -16.44 -52.37 -34.71
C ILE A 374 -16.70 -50.88 -34.98
N ARG A 375 -15.94 -50.01 -34.31
CA ARG A 375 -16.03 -48.55 -34.44
C ARG A 375 -14.72 -47.88 -34.06
N ASP A 376 -14.52 -46.66 -34.54
CA ASP A 376 -13.40 -45.82 -34.13
C ASP A 376 -13.56 -45.33 -32.69
N CYS A 377 -12.45 -45.19 -31.99
CA CYS A 377 -12.36 -44.58 -30.67
C CYS A 377 -11.58 -43.29 -30.83
N ASP A 378 -12.29 -42.19 -30.64
CA ASP A 378 -11.74 -40.86 -30.83
C ASP A 378 -11.15 -40.31 -29.51
N PHE A 379 -10.85 -39.01 -29.51
CA PHE A 379 -10.36 -38.31 -28.33
C PHE A 379 -11.42 -37.37 -27.78
N CYS A 380 -11.37 -37.20 -26.47
CA CYS A 380 -12.13 -36.18 -25.76
C CYS A 380 -11.20 -35.06 -25.34
N VAL A 381 -11.67 -33.83 -25.52
CA VAL A 381 -11.02 -32.63 -25.01
C VAL A 381 -11.75 -32.20 -23.75
N CYS A 382 -11.05 -32.16 -22.62
CA CYS A 382 -11.61 -31.88 -21.31
C CYS A 382 -10.83 -30.80 -20.57
N THR A 383 -11.50 -30.08 -19.67
CA THR A 383 -10.85 -29.32 -18.61
C THR A 383 -10.35 -30.27 -17.53
N CYS A 384 -9.05 -30.23 -17.24
CA CYS A 384 -8.38 -31.09 -16.27
C CYS A 384 -7.86 -30.29 -15.08
N PHE A 385 -8.26 -30.73 -13.89
CA PHE A 385 -7.72 -30.27 -12.62
C PHE A 385 -6.49 -31.10 -12.26
N ALA A 386 -5.34 -30.46 -12.05
CA ALA A 386 -4.09 -31.16 -11.78
C ALA A 386 -4.20 -32.14 -10.61
N ASN A 387 -3.73 -33.38 -10.85
CA ASN A 387 -3.50 -34.33 -9.79
C ASN A 387 -2.12 -34.10 -9.13
N SER A 388 -2.11 -33.44 -7.97
CA SER A 388 -0.88 -33.10 -7.22
C SER A 388 -0.07 -34.30 -6.71
N LEU A 389 -0.58 -35.54 -6.86
CA LEU A 389 0.12 -36.78 -6.53
C LEU A 389 1.34 -37.04 -7.43
N HIS A 390 1.31 -36.58 -8.69
CA HIS A 390 2.30 -36.98 -9.69
C HIS A 390 3.43 -35.97 -9.93
N ASN A 391 3.34 -34.74 -9.40
CA ASN A 391 4.38 -33.75 -9.60
C ASN A 391 4.77 -33.03 -8.29
N TYR A 392 6.03 -33.21 -7.91
CA TYR A 392 6.61 -32.75 -6.66
C TYR A 392 6.82 -31.23 -6.60
N GLN A 393 6.87 -30.56 -7.76
CA GLN A 393 7.30 -29.16 -7.86
C GLN A 393 6.19 -28.15 -8.17
N GLN A 394 4.97 -28.62 -8.48
CA GLN A 394 3.88 -27.75 -8.91
C GLN A 394 3.26 -26.93 -7.76
N ILE A 395 3.04 -25.65 -8.03
CA ILE A 395 2.30 -24.73 -7.15
C ILE A 395 0.84 -24.70 -7.61
N ASN A 396 -0.04 -25.41 -6.92
CA ASN A 396 -1.48 -25.44 -7.26
C ASN A 396 -2.40 -25.41 -6.02
N VAL A 397 -1.86 -25.00 -4.88
CA VAL A 397 -2.55 -24.98 -3.60
C VAL A 397 -2.43 -23.60 -2.96
N ILE A 398 -3.52 -23.15 -2.34
CA ILE A 398 -3.56 -21.94 -1.52
C ILE A 398 -3.86 -22.34 -0.07
N SER A 399 -3.13 -21.75 0.87
CA SER A 399 -3.38 -21.89 2.31
C SER A 399 -4.62 -21.08 2.71
N LEU A 400 -5.54 -21.71 3.45
CA LEU A 400 -6.70 -21.06 4.07
C LEU A 400 -6.44 -20.69 5.53
N ARG A 401 -5.24 -21.00 6.05
CA ARG A 401 -4.89 -20.76 7.44
C ARG A 401 -4.77 -19.26 7.69
N GLU A 402 -5.33 -18.83 8.82
CA GLU A 402 -5.28 -17.43 9.22
C GLU A 402 -3.86 -16.97 9.55
N GLN A 403 -3.62 -15.69 9.32
CA GLN A 403 -2.43 -14.99 9.78
C GLN A 403 -2.87 -13.90 10.76
N VAL A 404 -2.42 -14.02 12.00
CA VAL A 404 -2.79 -13.10 13.10
C VAL A 404 -1.52 -12.47 13.67
N SER A 405 -1.54 -11.17 13.93
CA SER A 405 -0.45 -10.43 14.55
C SER A 405 -0.31 -10.81 16.03
N ASN A 406 0.85 -10.52 16.62
CA ASN A 406 1.03 -10.70 18.06
C ASN A 406 0.33 -9.59 18.87
N ILE A 407 -0.96 -9.78 19.16
CA ILE A 407 -1.78 -8.82 19.91
C ILE A 407 -1.31 -8.63 21.36
N THR A 408 -0.66 -9.62 21.98
CA THR A 408 -0.16 -9.49 23.37
C THR A 408 1.02 -8.53 23.46
N GLU A 409 1.72 -8.30 22.35
CA GLU A 409 2.79 -7.29 22.21
C GLU A 409 2.28 -5.97 21.60
N ASN A 410 0.95 -5.79 21.53
CA ASN A 410 0.29 -4.65 20.89
C ASN A 410 0.68 -4.49 19.41
N LYS A 411 0.84 -5.60 18.68
CA LYS A 411 1.13 -5.54 17.24
C LYS A 411 -0.14 -5.65 16.40
N ILE A 412 -0.20 -4.84 15.36
CA ILE A 412 -1.29 -4.80 14.37
C ILE A 412 -0.77 -5.15 12.97
N VAL A 413 -1.67 -5.47 12.05
CA VAL A 413 -1.35 -5.74 10.65
C VAL A 413 -1.12 -4.42 9.92
N VAL A 414 0.05 -4.30 9.28
CA VAL A 414 0.49 -3.07 8.59
C VAL A 414 0.82 -3.32 7.12
N GLY A 415 0.69 -4.57 6.68
CA GLY A 415 0.87 -4.98 5.30
C GLY A 415 0.45 -6.42 5.09
N VAL A 416 0.03 -6.73 3.87
CA VAL A 416 -0.36 -8.08 3.46
C VAL A 416 0.26 -8.35 2.09
N ARG A 417 0.75 -9.57 1.87
CA ARG A 417 1.20 -10.02 0.56
C ARG A 417 0.88 -11.49 0.33
N PHE A 418 0.89 -11.90 -0.93
CA PHE A 418 1.05 -13.31 -1.27
C PHE A 418 2.51 -13.70 -1.14
N ALA A 419 2.76 -14.90 -0.62
CA ALA A 419 4.08 -15.47 -0.51
C ALA A 419 4.05 -16.96 -0.84
N LYS A 420 4.97 -17.39 -1.70
CA LYS A 420 5.17 -18.80 -2.02
C LYS A 420 6.06 -19.45 -0.95
N LYS A 421 5.58 -20.54 -0.34
CA LYS A 421 6.39 -21.40 0.53
C LYS A 421 5.85 -22.84 0.49
N ASP A 422 6.74 -23.82 0.41
CA ASP A 422 6.40 -25.25 0.41
C ASP A 422 5.41 -25.66 -0.70
N ASN A 423 5.53 -25.04 -1.88
CA ASN A 423 4.64 -25.20 -3.04
C ASN A 423 3.17 -24.82 -2.77
N VAL A 424 2.96 -23.99 -1.76
CA VAL A 424 1.67 -23.40 -1.40
C VAL A 424 1.78 -21.88 -1.46
N ILE A 425 0.73 -21.23 -1.96
CA ILE A 425 0.58 -19.78 -1.85
C ILE A 425 -0.07 -19.46 -0.51
N HIS A 426 0.57 -18.60 0.26
CA HIS A 426 0.09 -18.15 1.57
C HIS A 426 -0.25 -16.66 1.51
N LEU A 427 -1.23 -16.25 2.33
CA LEU A 427 -1.25 -14.89 2.83
C LEU A 427 -0.11 -14.75 3.84
N GLN A 428 0.64 -13.66 3.77
CA GLN A 428 1.64 -13.30 4.76
C GLN A 428 1.36 -11.88 5.22
N ILE A 429 1.34 -11.68 6.54
CA ILE A 429 1.17 -10.36 7.14
C ILE A 429 2.52 -9.76 7.53
N LYS A 430 2.61 -8.44 7.41
CA LYS A 430 3.59 -7.62 8.11
C LYS A 430 2.92 -7.13 9.39
N GLU A 431 3.52 -7.41 10.54
CA GLU A 431 3.05 -6.90 11.82
C GLU A 431 3.97 -5.79 12.33
N GLY A 432 3.40 -4.78 12.97
CA GLY A 432 4.14 -3.67 13.58
C GLY A 432 3.52 -3.30 14.92
N LYS A 433 4.36 -2.87 15.86
CA LYS A 433 3.91 -2.49 17.21
C LYS A 433 3.19 -1.15 17.15
N GLY A 434 1.92 -1.14 17.50
CA GLY A 434 1.17 0.09 17.75
C GLY A 434 1.70 0.73 19.03
N ASN A 435 2.12 1.98 18.94
CA ASN A 435 2.45 2.79 20.11
C ASN A 435 1.25 3.68 20.44
N PRO A 436 1.25 4.35 21.60
CA PRO A 436 0.39 5.51 21.81
C PRO A 436 0.47 6.41 20.57
N ASN A 437 -0.64 7.07 20.23
CA ASN A 437 -0.65 8.08 19.17
C ASN A 437 -0.58 7.52 17.73
N GLY A 438 -0.84 6.22 17.54
CA GLY A 438 -1.00 5.61 16.21
C GLY A 438 0.32 5.40 15.45
N LEU A 439 1.47 5.69 16.07
CA LEU A 439 2.78 5.42 15.49
C LEU A 439 3.06 3.92 15.49
N ILE A 440 3.50 3.42 14.33
CA ILE A 440 3.88 2.02 14.16
C ILE A 440 5.39 1.93 14.19
N THR A 441 5.94 1.06 15.02
CA THR A 441 7.38 0.78 15.06
C THR A 441 7.65 -0.72 14.92
N ASN A 442 8.90 -1.07 14.62
CA ASN A 442 9.37 -2.47 14.55
C ASN A 442 8.55 -3.35 13.59
N SER A 443 8.25 -2.84 12.40
CA SER A 443 7.45 -3.58 11.42
C SER A 443 8.25 -4.69 10.74
N THR A 444 7.78 -5.94 10.84
CA THR A 444 8.46 -7.12 10.25
C THR A 444 7.47 -8.09 9.63
N TRP A 445 7.90 -8.82 8.60
CA TRP A 445 7.08 -9.86 7.98
C TRP A 445 7.02 -11.08 8.90
N LYS A 446 5.81 -11.48 9.29
CA LYS A 446 5.63 -12.65 10.15
C LYS A 446 6.07 -13.92 9.42
N PRO A 447 6.93 -14.77 9.99
CA PRO A 447 7.34 -16.02 9.36
C PRO A 447 6.13 -16.93 9.10
N LEU A 448 6.09 -17.51 7.89
CA LEU A 448 5.06 -18.49 7.52
C LEU A 448 5.33 -19.82 8.21
N GLU A 449 4.26 -20.53 8.56
CA GLU A 449 4.33 -21.94 8.97
C GLU A 449 4.97 -22.80 7.86
N THR A 450 5.53 -23.95 8.24
CA THR A 450 6.15 -24.88 7.28
C THR A 450 5.19 -26.04 7.01
N PHE A 451 4.78 -26.18 5.76
CA PHE A 451 3.93 -27.27 5.32
C PHE A 451 4.81 -28.42 4.84
N LYS A 452 4.67 -29.60 5.47
CA LYS A 452 5.33 -30.82 5.01
C LYS A 452 4.36 -31.62 4.14
N LYS A 453 4.78 -31.92 2.91
CA LYS A 453 3.99 -32.71 1.94
C LYS A 453 4.23 -34.21 2.17
N VAL A 454 3.17 -34.96 2.45
CA VAL A 454 3.17 -36.43 2.56
C VAL A 454 2.45 -36.99 1.35
N TYR A 455 3.05 -37.98 0.67
CA TYR A 455 2.59 -38.41 -0.65
C TYR A 455 1.62 -39.59 -0.62
N LEU A 456 1.70 -40.45 0.39
CA LEU A 456 0.91 -41.67 0.49
C LEU A 456 0.37 -41.85 1.91
N PRO A 457 -0.93 -41.57 2.15
CA PRO A 457 -1.85 -40.83 1.25
C PRO A 457 -1.42 -39.36 1.09
N PHE A 458 -1.82 -38.72 -0.02
CA PHE A 458 -1.54 -37.30 -0.24
C PHE A 458 -2.16 -36.43 0.84
N ARG A 459 -1.34 -35.72 1.60
CA ARG A 459 -1.78 -34.78 2.63
C ARG A 459 -0.66 -33.79 2.95
N TYR A 460 -1.06 -32.61 3.41
CA TYR A 460 -0.12 -31.70 4.05
C TYR A 460 -0.18 -31.92 5.56
N ILE A 461 0.96 -31.83 6.22
CA ILE A 461 1.06 -31.81 7.68
C ILE A 461 1.80 -30.54 8.10
N VAL A 462 1.46 -30.00 9.26
CA VAL A 462 2.12 -28.86 9.88
C VAL A 462 2.52 -29.24 11.29
N GLU A 463 3.59 -28.64 11.79
CA GLU A 463 4.00 -28.76 13.18
C GLU A 463 3.49 -27.56 13.98
N VAL A 464 2.66 -27.83 14.99
CA VAL A 464 2.09 -26.80 15.88
C VAL A 464 2.46 -27.18 17.30
N ASN A 465 3.24 -26.34 17.98
CA ASN A 465 3.69 -26.56 19.36
C ASN A 465 4.32 -27.96 19.57
N GLY A 466 5.17 -28.38 18.64
CA GLY A 466 5.86 -29.69 18.69
C GLY A 466 4.98 -30.90 18.32
N THR A 467 3.71 -30.69 17.96
CA THR A 467 2.81 -31.77 17.55
C THR A 467 2.54 -31.70 16.04
N LEU A 468 2.64 -32.84 15.36
CA LEU A 468 2.30 -32.94 13.94
C LEU A 468 0.79 -33.02 13.76
N ARG A 469 0.22 -32.09 13.00
CA ARG A 469 -1.19 -32.03 12.65
C ARG A 469 -1.38 -32.21 11.15
N THR A 470 -2.27 -33.12 10.76
CA THR A 470 -2.70 -33.27 9.37
C THR A 470 -3.65 -32.13 8.98
N LEU A 471 -3.34 -31.49 7.85
CA LEU A 471 -4.16 -30.44 7.26
C LEU A 471 -5.28 -31.04 6.41
N LYS A 472 -6.45 -30.41 6.45
CA LYS A 472 -7.65 -30.85 5.71
C LYS A 472 -7.90 -29.97 4.49
N LEU A 473 -8.16 -30.60 3.34
CA LEU A 473 -8.57 -29.92 2.10
C LEU A 473 -9.94 -29.23 2.33
N GLY A 474 -10.10 -28.00 1.84
CA GLY A 474 -11.29 -27.17 2.02
C GLY A 474 -11.37 -26.45 3.38
N VAL A 475 -10.49 -26.77 4.32
CA VAL A 475 -10.47 -26.16 5.67
C VAL A 475 -9.15 -25.44 5.92
N ASP A 476 -8.03 -26.15 5.80
CA ASP A 476 -6.69 -25.60 6.03
C ASP A 476 -6.02 -25.14 4.73
N TYR A 477 -6.37 -25.76 3.59
CA TYR A 477 -5.86 -25.39 2.27
C TYR A 477 -6.88 -25.77 1.19
N THR A 478 -6.74 -25.17 0.01
CA THR A 478 -7.65 -25.41 -1.11
C THR A 478 -6.93 -25.38 -2.46
N ARG A 479 -7.64 -25.82 -3.50
CA ARG A 479 -7.28 -25.65 -4.91
C ARG A 479 -8.36 -24.77 -5.53
N PRO A 480 -8.19 -23.43 -5.55
CA PRO A 480 -9.28 -22.53 -5.93
C PRO A 480 -9.62 -22.62 -7.42
N GLU A 481 -10.90 -22.73 -7.75
CA GLU A 481 -11.39 -22.58 -9.12
C GLU A 481 -11.49 -21.10 -9.51
N SER A 482 -11.94 -20.29 -8.55
CA SER A 482 -12.01 -18.85 -8.64
C SER A 482 -11.55 -18.23 -7.32
N VAL A 483 -11.02 -17.01 -7.40
CA VAL A 483 -10.63 -16.21 -6.22
C VAL A 483 -11.22 -14.82 -6.38
N ASN A 484 -12.05 -14.43 -5.43
CA ASN A 484 -12.65 -13.11 -5.37
C ASN A 484 -11.85 -12.23 -4.42
N PHE A 485 -11.30 -11.13 -4.95
CA PHE A 485 -10.63 -10.13 -4.16
C PHE A 485 -11.58 -8.97 -3.94
N ASP A 486 -12.33 -9.04 -2.84
CA ASP A 486 -13.23 -7.96 -2.42
C ASP A 486 -12.47 -6.88 -1.63
N ASN A 487 -13.02 -5.67 -1.61
CA ASN A 487 -12.56 -4.61 -0.73
C ASN A 487 -12.95 -4.94 0.72
N LEU A 488 -11.96 -5.02 1.60
CA LEU A 488 -12.19 -5.18 3.03
C LEU A 488 -11.85 -3.90 3.76
N VAL A 489 -12.84 -3.36 4.45
CA VAL A 489 -12.71 -2.15 5.25
C VAL A 489 -13.10 -2.50 6.68
N ALA A 490 -12.17 -2.31 7.62
CA ALA A 490 -12.46 -2.44 9.04
C ALA A 490 -13.33 -1.26 9.49
N PRO A 491 -14.26 -1.45 10.45
CA PRO A 491 -15.02 -0.34 11.02
C PRO A 491 -14.12 0.69 11.70
N ASP A 492 -14.61 1.93 11.79
CA ASP A 492 -13.89 3.00 12.46
C ASP A 492 -13.59 2.65 13.93
N GLY A 493 -12.38 2.98 14.39
CA GLY A 493 -11.92 2.70 15.74
C GLY A 493 -11.37 1.29 15.97
N PHE A 494 -11.38 0.43 14.95
CA PHE A 494 -10.79 -0.91 15.01
C PHE A 494 -9.46 -0.97 14.26
N ALA A 495 -8.56 -1.83 14.74
CA ALA A 495 -7.30 -2.14 14.06
C ALA A 495 -7.33 -3.58 13.56
N VAL A 496 -6.86 -3.81 12.34
CA VAL A 496 -6.80 -5.16 11.77
C VAL A 496 -5.69 -5.94 12.47
N THR A 497 -6.05 -7.07 13.09
CA THR A 497 -5.09 -7.97 13.76
C THR A 497 -4.86 -9.25 12.98
N GLY A 498 -5.69 -9.57 11.99
CA GLY A 498 -5.42 -10.71 11.13
C GLY A 498 -6.16 -10.71 9.81
N VAL A 499 -5.73 -11.63 8.94
CA VAL A 499 -6.36 -11.89 7.65
C VAL A 499 -6.41 -13.40 7.38
N LYS A 500 -7.43 -13.82 6.63
CA LYS A 500 -7.53 -15.18 6.09
C LYS A 500 -8.30 -15.18 4.79
N PHE A 501 -8.19 -16.28 4.04
CA PHE A 501 -9.19 -16.57 3.02
C PHE A 501 -10.43 -17.19 3.67
N GLY A 502 -11.60 -16.64 3.40
CA GLY A 502 -12.90 -17.22 3.68
C GLY A 502 -13.37 -18.09 2.51
N GLY A 503 -13.94 -19.26 2.82
CA GLY A 503 -14.63 -20.06 1.82
C GLY A 503 -16.00 -19.46 1.52
N VAL A 504 -16.28 -19.20 0.24
CA VAL A 504 -17.62 -19.05 -0.31
C VAL A 504 -18.02 -20.43 -0.87
N ALA A 505 -19.32 -20.72 -0.98
CA ALA A 505 -19.78 -21.96 -1.59
C ALA A 505 -19.14 -22.17 -2.99
N ASP A 506 -18.93 -23.43 -3.38
CA ASP A 506 -18.40 -23.87 -4.69
C ASP A 506 -16.99 -23.36 -5.04
N SER A 507 -15.97 -23.78 -4.27
CA SER A 507 -14.53 -23.59 -4.60
C SER A 507 -14.10 -22.15 -4.86
N SER A 508 -14.90 -21.18 -4.45
CA SER A 508 -14.67 -19.74 -4.53
C SER A 508 -14.28 -19.19 -3.16
N PHE A 509 -13.37 -18.22 -3.11
CA PHE A 509 -12.82 -17.72 -1.85
C PHE A 509 -12.76 -16.20 -1.83
N ASN A 510 -13.03 -15.60 -0.67
CA ASN A 510 -12.88 -14.17 -0.42
C ASN A 510 -11.80 -13.90 0.64
N LEU A 511 -11.24 -12.70 0.69
CA LEU A 511 -10.40 -12.30 1.82
C LEU A 511 -11.32 -11.94 3.01
N GLN A 512 -10.88 -12.18 4.25
CA GLN A 512 -11.61 -11.79 5.46
C GLN A 512 -10.65 -11.13 6.47
N LEU A 513 -11.14 -10.09 7.15
CA LEU A 513 -10.44 -9.47 8.28
C LEU A 513 -10.75 -10.24 9.55
N LYS A 514 -9.79 -10.18 10.48
CA LYS A 514 -9.97 -10.58 11.87
C LYS A 514 -9.68 -9.36 12.74
N ASP A 515 -10.63 -9.06 13.61
CA ASP A 515 -10.54 -8.02 14.62
C ASP A 515 -9.83 -8.55 15.86
#